data_AF-A0A2T2SX95-F1
#
_entry.id   AF-A0A2T2SX95-F1
#
_cell.length_a   1.000
_cell.length_b   1.000
_cell.length_c   1.000
_cell.angle_alpha   90.00
_cell.angle_beta   90.00
_cell.angle_gamma   90.00
#
_symmetry.space_group_name_H-M   'P 1'
#
loop_
_entity.id
_entity.type
_entity.pdbx_description
1 polymer ?
#
loop_
_entity_poly.entity_id
_entity_poly.type
_entity_poly.pdbx_seq_one_letter_code
_entity_poly.pdbx_strand_id
1 'polypeptide(L)' 'MAPHSVNLHSRRVWITGASSGIGEALAYECSRRGARLVLSSRREDALREVRE' A
#
# COMPACT_ATOMS: atom_id res chain seq x y z
N MET A 1 13.29 6.89 22.97
CA MET A 1 13.52 6.74 21.51
C MET A 1 12.43 7.52 20.80
N ALA A 2 12.74 8.65 20.17
CA ALA A 2 11.74 9.40 19.42
C ALA A 2 11.36 8.62 18.14
N PRO A 3 10.09 8.54 17.76
CA PRO A 3 9.70 7.85 16.53
C PRO A 3 10.33 8.55 15.32
N HIS A 4 11.05 7.81 14.49
CA HIS A 4 11.42 8.28 13.17
C HIS A 4 10.18 8.27 12.29
N SER A 5 9.57 9.44 12.08
CA SER A 5 8.42 9.57 11.19
C SER A 5 8.89 9.48 9.74
N VAL A 6 8.43 8.46 9.02
CA VAL A 6 8.65 8.37 7.58
C VAL A 6 7.63 9.27 6.88
N ASN A 7 8.08 10.20 6.04
CA ASN A 7 7.17 10.96 5.17
C ASN A 7 6.94 10.17 3.87
N LEU A 8 5.68 9.80 3.60
CA LEU A 8 5.28 9.03 2.42
C LEU A 8 4.70 9.89 1.29
N HIS A 9 4.52 11.19 1.52
CA HIS A 9 3.94 12.08 0.53
C HIS A 9 4.79 12.11 -0.74
N SER A 10 4.17 11.85 -1.90
CA SER A 10 4.81 11.76 -3.22
C SER A 10 5.92 10.68 -3.34
N ARG A 11 6.05 9.76 -2.38
CA ARG A 11 6.96 8.61 -2.49
C ARG A 11 6.33 7.49 -3.31
N ARG A 12 7.15 6.68 -3.99
CA ARG A 12 6.71 5.45 -4.65
C ARG A 12 6.88 4.28 -3.70
N VAL A 13 5.83 3.51 -3.46
CA VAL A 13 5.84 2.34 -2.56
C VAL A 13 5.32 1.13 -3.32
N TRP A 14 6.09 0.04 -3.31
CA TRP A 14 5.66 -1.24 -3.87
C TRP A 14 5.22 -2.18 -2.76
N ILE A 15 3.98 -2.65 -2.84
CA ILE A 15 3.39 -3.58 -1.89
C ILE A 15 3.17 -4.92 -2.58
N THR A 16 3.84 -5.95 -2.08
CA THR A 16 3.64 -7.35 -2.49
C THR A 16 2.65 -8.04 -1.57
N GLY A 17 1.79 -8.92 -2.11
CA GLY A 17 0.73 -9.54 -1.32
C GLY A 17 -0.39 -8.56 -0.96
N ALA A 18 -0.62 -7.54 -1.79
CA ALA A 18 -1.55 -6.43 -1.50
C ALA A 18 -3.04 -6.81 -1.55
N SER A 19 -3.39 -8.03 -1.99
CA SER A 19 -4.78 -8.44 -2.24
C SER A 19 -5.63 -8.80 -1.01
N SER A 20 -5.07 -8.73 0.21
CA SER A 20 -5.79 -9.07 1.44
C SER A 20 -4.97 -8.76 2.70
N GLY A 21 -5.67 -8.58 3.82
CA GLY A 21 -5.06 -8.60 5.16
C GLY A 21 -4.06 -7.46 5.36
N ILE A 22 -2.84 -7.75 5.81
CA ILE A 22 -1.85 -6.71 6.10
C ILE A 22 -1.48 -5.92 4.85
N GLY A 23 -1.27 -6.58 3.70
CA GLY A 23 -0.86 -5.90 2.47
C GLY A 23 -1.93 -4.92 1.96
N GLU A 24 -3.20 -5.30 2.09
CA GLU A 24 -4.35 -4.46 1.76
C GLU A 24 -4.44 -3.25 2.71
N ALA A 25 -4.40 -3.49 4.02
CA ALA A 25 -4.40 -2.41 5.02
C ALA A 25 -3.23 -1.43 4.80
N LEU A 26 -2.05 -1.95 4.44
CA LEU A 26 -0.88 -1.14 4.14
C LEU A 26 -1.07 -0.30 2.87
N ALA A 27 -1.74 -0.83 1.85
CA ALA A 27 -2.08 -0.10 0.63
C ALA A 27 -2.98 1.09 0.96
N TYR A 28 -4.04 0.89 1.75
CA TYR A 28 -4.93 1.97 2.16
C TYR A 28 -4.21 3.04 2.99
N GLU A 29 -3.40 2.64 3.99
CA GLU A 29 -2.65 3.59 4.82
C GLU A 29 -1.59 4.36 4.03
N CYS A 30 -0.84 3.70 3.14
CA CYS A 30 0.17 4.37 2.34
C CYS A 30 -0.46 5.34 1.32
N SER A 31 -1.58 4.95 0.70
CA SER A 31 -2.36 5.81 -0.19
C SER A 31 -2.86 7.06 0.53
N ARG A 32 -3.49 6.89 1.70
CA ARG A 32 -3.96 8.00 2.55
C ARG A 32 -2.86 8.97 2.97
N ARG A 33 -1.61 8.49 3.07
CA ARG A 33 -0.43 9.31 3.40
C ARG A 33 0.20 9.96 2.16
N GLY A 34 -0.41 9.84 0.99
CA GLY A 34 -0.01 10.49 -0.26
C GLY A 34 1.05 9.75 -1.06
N ALA A 35 1.26 8.45 -0.81
CA ALA A 35 2.17 7.64 -1.61
C ALA A 35 1.56 7.29 -2.98
N ARG A 36 2.42 7.15 -3.99
CA ARG A 36 2.09 6.50 -5.26
C ARG A 36 2.40 5.02 -5.14
N LEU A 37 1.40 4.17 -5.33
CA LEU A 37 1.51 2.75 -5.06
C LEU A 37 1.72 1.92 -6.33
N VAL A 38 2.55 0.89 -6.22
CA VAL A 38 2.54 -0.28 -7.10
C VAL A 38 2.05 -1.45 -6.26
N LEU A 39 0.99 -2.12 -6.70
CA LEU A 39 0.40 -3.26 -5.98
C LEU A 39 0.64 -4.54 -6.77
N SER A 40 0.94 -5.63 -6.07
CA SER A 40 1.12 -6.94 -6.68
C SER A 40 0.59 -8.06 -5.80
N SER A 41 0.01 -9.08 -6.42
CA SER A 41 -0.43 -10.32 -5.77
C SER A 41 -0.60 -11.41 -6.84
N ARG A 42 -0.94 -12.64 -6.41
CA ARG A 42 -1.25 -13.76 -7.31
C ARG A 42 -2.73 -13.81 -7.73
N ARG A 43 -3.60 -13.02 -7.09
CA ARG A 43 -5.06 -13.02 -7.32
C ARG A 43 -5.44 -11.67 -7.91
N GLU A 44 -5.59 -11.62 -9.22
CA GLU A 44 -5.83 -10.37 -9.94
C GLU A 44 -7.15 -9.70 -9.54
N ASP A 45 -8.24 -10.48 -9.42
CA ASP A 45 -9.56 -9.93 -9.08
C ASP A 45 -9.55 -9.26 -7.70
N ALA A 46 -9.03 -9.94 -6.68
CA ALA A 46 -8.86 -9.38 -5.35
C ALA A 46 -7.88 -8.19 -5.33
N LEU A 47 -6.89 -8.14 -6.22
CA LEU A 47 -5.98 -6.99 -6.34
C LEU A 47 -6.67 -5.77 -6.97
N ARG A 48 -7.64 -6.00 -7.87
CA ARG A 48 -8.44 -4.93 -8.49
C ARG A 48 -9.37 -4.27 -7.48
N GLU A 49 -9.96 -5.05 -6.56
CA GLU A 49 -10.79 -4.52 -5.46
C GLU A 49 -10.00 -3.55 -4.56
N VAL A 50 -8.72 -3.83 -4.29
CA VAL A 50 -7.85 -2.96 -3.47
C VAL A 50 -7.41 -1.69 -4.21
N ARG A 51 -7.49 -1.66 -5.55
CA ARG A 51 -7.08 -0.51 -6.37
C ARG A 51 -8.14 0.61 -6.39
N GLU A 52 -9.41 0.28 -6.20
CA GLU A 52 -10.51 1.26 -6.24
C GLU A 52 -10.54 2.15 -4.99
#